data_AF-A0A401U1S5-F1
#
_entry.id   AF-A0A401U1S5-F1
#
_cell.length_a   1.000
_cell.length_b   1.000
_cell.length_c   1.000
_cell.angle_alpha   90.00
_cell.angle_beta   90.00
_cell.angle_gamma   90.00
#
_symmetry.space_group_name_H-M   'P 1'
#
loop_
_entity.id
_entity.type
_entity.pdbx_description
1 polymer ?
#
loop_
_entity_poly.entity_id
_entity_poly.type
_entity_poly.pdbx_seq_one_letter_code
_entity_poly.pdbx_strand_id
1 'polypeptide(L)'
;GVSLRKLPEAITVAAPANGGIAPDSLGSYSRRAVARIEGAYITVRPSFGEQGAVYAYRTEIAWDEASSSLGFREGERQDADYTQYGEVAVPNESGFVYLVTNRHGQHRVITVSRPRNSGEMYGIITTLLAGRGSLLTPVAAPIAFLPIKNVPKPSLGRVSADDASYALYREHLRRTID
;
A
#
# COMPACT_ATOMS: atom_id res chain seq x y z
N GLY A 1 -10.45 57.32 16.46
CA GLY A 1 -10.47 55.87 16.27
C GLY A 1 -9.19 55.30 16.83
N VAL A 2 -9.27 54.32 17.74
CA VAL A 2 -8.10 53.74 18.41
C VAL A 2 -7.49 52.68 17.48
N SER A 3 -6.18 52.78 17.25
CA SER A 3 -5.43 51.85 16.39
C SER A 3 -5.25 50.50 17.07
N LEU A 4 -5.67 49.42 16.40
CA LEU A 4 -5.54 48.03 16.89
C LEU A 4 -4.06 47.61 16.83
N ARG A 5 -3.53 47.18 17.97
CA ARG A 5 -2.16 46.62 18.07
C ARG A 5 -2.07 45.33 17.24
N LYS A 6 -1.03 45.26 16.40
CA LYS A 6 -0.66 44.08 15.62
C LYS A 6 -0.32 42.94 16.58
N LEU A 7 -1.06 41.83 16.51
CA LEU A 7 -0.73 40.60 17.25
C LEU A 7 0.62 40.05 16.75
N PRO A 8 1.44 39.43 17.61
CA PRO A 8 2.68 38.79 17.17
C PRO A 8 2.37 37.72 16.13
N GLU A 9 3.20 37.62 15.09
CA GLU A 9 3.19 36.49 14.16
C GLU A 9 3.23 35.19 14.97
N ALA A 10 2.24 34.33 14.71
CA ALA A 10 2.21 33.01 15.30
C ALA A 10 3.53 32.31 14.95
N ILE A 11 4.31 32.00 15.98
CA ILE A 11 5.46 31.12 15.84
C ILE A 11 4.89 29.81 15.29
N THR A 12 5.18 29.51 14.03
CA THR A 12 4.99 28.19 13.45
C THR A 12 5.99 27.27 14.15
N VAL A 13 5.57 26.74 15.30
CA VAL A 13 6.28 25.64 15.96
C VAL A 13 6.18 24.47 14.99
N ALA A 14 7.28 24.15 14.31
CA ALA A 14 7.40 22.89 13.61
C ALA A 14 7.02 21.80 14.62
N ALA A 15 5.99 21.02 14.31
CA ALA A 15 5.59 19.90 15.16
C ALA A 15 6.85 19.07 15.47
N PRO A 16 7.05 18.65 16.73
CA PRO A 16 8.20 17.80 17.03
C PRO A 16 8.13 16.61 16.08
N ALA A 17 9.22 16.34 15.36
CA ALA A 17 9.40 15.05 14.71
C ALA A 17 9.08 14.03 15.79
N ASN A 18 7.99 13.26 15.63
CA ASN A 18 7.38 12.48 16.70
C ASN A 18 8.26 11.28 17.08
N GLY A 19 9.57 11.43 17.29
CA GLY A 19 10.45 10.44 17.93
C GLY A 19 10.41 9.04 17.32
N GLY A 20 10.00 8.88 16.06
CA GLY A 20 9.76 7.58 15.45
C GLY A 20 8.42 6.93 15.81
N ILE A 21 7.38 7.71 16.16
CA ILE A 21 6.02 7.27 16.48
C ILE A 21 5.04 7.86 15.46
N ALA A 22 4.15 7.03 14.93
CA ALA A 22 3.12 7.42 13.97
C ALA A 22 1.95 8.18 14.63
N PRO A 23 1.23 9.01 13.85
CA PRO A 23 -0.03 9.60 14.29
C PRO A 23 -1.03 8.56 14.81
N ASP A 24 -1.90 8.99 15.73
CA ASP A 24 -2.94 8.14 16.32
C ASP A 24 -3.90 7.55 15.28
N SER A 25 -4.24 8.35 14.26
CA SER A 25 -5.06 7.90 13.12
C SER A 25 -4.46 6.74 12.33
N LEU A 26 -3.15 6.48 12.45
CA LEU A 26 -2.44 5.37 11.81
C LEU A 26 -2.12 4.23 12.79
N GLY A 27 -2.50 4.36 14.07
CA GLY A 27 -2.35 3.32 15.09
C GLY A 27 -1.22 3.54 16.10
N SER A 28 -0.62 4.74 16.17
CA SER A 28 0.39 5.10 17.18
C SER A 28 1.58 4.13 17.27
N TYR A 29 1.94 3.47 16.16
CA TYR A 29 3.04 2.51 16.13
C TYR A 29 4.41 3.20 16.16
N SER A 30 5.42 2.53 16.72
CA SER A 30 6.80 2.99 16.60
C SER A 30 7.47 2.43 15.35
N ARG A 31 8.40 3.18 14.73
CA ARG A 31 9.23 2.75 13.60
C ARG A 31 9.88 1.39 13.88
N ARG A 32 10.45 1.23 15.08
CA ARG A 32 11.09 -0.04 15.50
C ARG A 32 10.11 -1.22 15.46
N ALA A 33 8.86 -1.01 15.87
CA ALA A 33 7.85 -2.09 15.87
C ALA A 33 7.44 -2.51 14.45
N VAL A 34 7.53 -1.60 13.48
CA VAL A 34 7.11 -1.83 12.09
C VAL A 34 8.27 -2.02 11.11
N ALA A 35 9.52 -2.07 11.58
CA ALA A 35 10.71 -2.23 10.74
C ALA A 35 10.67 -3.47 9.83
N ARG A 36 9.90 -4.52 10.19
CA ARG A 36 9.71 -5.73 9.36
C ARG A 36 8.72 -5.54 8.20
N ILE A 37 7.98 -4.44 8.18
CA ILE A 37 7.03 -4.06 7.12
C ILE A 37 7.73 -3.20 6.06
N GLU A 38 8.81 -2.51 6.41
CA GLU A 38 9.62 -1.76 5.44
C GLU A 38 10.28 -2.70 4.42
N GLY A 39 10.25 -2.31 3.15
CA GLY A 39 10.89 -3.06 2.07
C GLY A 39 10.23 -2.89 0.70
N ALA A 40 10.82 -3.58 -0.28
CA ALA A 40 10.29 -3.69 -1.63
C ALA A 40 9.60 -5.05 -1.81
N TYR A 41 8.41 -5.02 -2.40
CA TYR A 41 7.54 -6.16 -2.60
C TYR A 41 7.13 -6.27 -4.07
N ILE A 42 6.96 -7.50 -4.52
CA ILE A 42 6.14 -7.84 -5.68
C ILE A 42 4.72 -8.02 -5.18
N THR A 43 3.86 -7.11 -5.59
CA THR A 43 2.44 -7.14 -5.25
C THR A 43 1.70 -7.85 -6.36
N VAL A 44 0.98 -8.90 -6.02
CA VAL A 44 0.23 -9.74 -6.97
C VAL A 44 -1.25 -9.74 -6.63
N ARG A 45 -2.09 -9.71 -7.68
CA ARG A 45 -3.56 -9.85 -7.59
C ARG A 45 -4.09 -10.48 -8.88
N PRO A 46 -5.33 -11.00 -8.91
CA PRO A 46 -6.00 -11.31 -10.16
C PRO A 46 -6.06 -10.07 -11.07
N SER A 47 -5.85 -10.25 -12.37
CA SER A 47 -6.06 -9.20 -13.37
C SER A 47 -7.55 -8.84 -13.44
N PHE A 48 -7.86 -7.54 -13.55
CA PHE A 48 -9.23 -7.08 -13.77
C PHE A 48 -9.60 -6.99 -15.25
N GLY A 49 -8.60 -6.92 -16.13
CA GLY A 49 -8.81 -6.75 -17.57
C GLY A 49 -8.78 -8.06 -18.37
N GLU A 50 -8.28 -9.15 -17.77
CA GLU A 50 -8.14 -10.44 -18.46
C GLU A 50 -8.38 -11.60 -17.50
N GLN A 51 -9.33 -12.46 -17.84
CA GLN A 51 -9.71 -13.59 -17.02
C GLN A 51 -8.56 -14.59 -16.91
N GLY A 52 -8.25 -15.03 -15.69
CA GLY A 52 -7.21 -16.04 -15.44
C GLY A 52 -5.77 -15.50 -15.42
N ALA A 53 -5.54 -14.27 -15.88
CA ALA A 53 -4.24 -13.60 -15.77
C ALA A 53 -4.01 -13.05 -14.36
N VAL A 54 -2.73 -12.93 -13.97
CA VAL A 54 -2.29 -12.21 -12.77
C VAL A 54 -1.85 -10.81 -13.18
N TYR A 55 -2.05 -9.83 -12.30
CA TYR A 55 -1.42 -8.52 -12.43
C TYR A 55 -0.41 -8.34 -11.30
N ALA A 56 0.85 -8.10 -11.67
CA ALA A 56 1.98 -7.94 -10.76
C ALA A 56 2.62 -6.56 -10.91
N TYR A 57 3.01 -5.93 -9.81
CA TYR A 57 3.70 -4.63 -9.81
C TYR A 57 4.55 -4.49 -8.57
N ARG A 58 5.47 -3.51 -8.57
CA ARG A 58 6.31 -3.24 -7.42
C ARG A 58 5.57 -2.35 -6.42
N THR A 59 5.66 -2.69 -5.13
CA THR A 59 5.28 -1.79 -4.05
C THR A 59 6.46 -1.60 -3.11
N GLU A 60 6.76 -0.36 -2.79
CA GLU A 60 7.76 0.03 -1.80
C GLU A 60 7.02 0.54 -0.56
N ILE A 61 7.41 0.05 0.61
CA ILE A 61 6.96 0.55 1.91
C ILE A 61 8.18 1.05 2.67
N ALA A 62 8.15 2.30 3.12
CA ALA A 62 9.28 2.93 3.79
C ALA A 62 8.80 3.91 4.86
N TRP A 63 9.62 4.10 5.89
CA TRP A 63 9.42 5.17 6.85
C TRP A 63 9.66 6.54 6.20
N ASP A 64 8.71 7.45 6.36
CA ASP A 64 8.84 8.86 6.04
C ASP A 64 9.05 9.67 7.32
N GLU A 65 10.20 10.33 7.42
CA GLU A 65 10.56 11.15 8.58
C GLU A 65 9.68 12.40 8.70
N ALA A 66 9.16 12.93 7.59
CA ALA A 66 8.35 14.15 7.61
C ALA A 66 6.96 13.89 8.23
N SER A 67 6.30 12.79 7.84
CA SER A 67 5.04 12.35 8.44
C SER A 67 5.21 11.53 9.72
N SER A 68 6.44 11.10 10.03
CA SER A 68 6.75 10.19 11.13
C SER A 68 5.92 8.90 11.04
N SER A 69 5.76 8.34 9.84
CA SER A 69 4.90 7.18 9.59
C SER A 69 5.42 6.34 8.43
N LEU A 70 4.89 5.13 8.25
CA LEU A 70 5.11 4.35 7.04
C LEU A 70 4.25 4.89 5.89
N GLY A 71 4.90 5.15 4.77
CA GLY A 71 4.26 5.40 3.48
C GLY A 71 4.47 4.22 2.54
N PHE A 72 3.62 4.11 1.52
CA PHE A 72 3.84 3.18 0.41
C PHE A 72 3.74 3.88 -0.95
N ARG A 73 4.41 3.30 -1.94
CA ARG A 73 4.37 3.76 -3.34
C ARG A 73 4.43 2.56 -4.27
N GLU A 74 3.57 2.56 -5.29
CA GLU A 74 3.61 1.59 -6.38
C GLU A 74 4.56 2.06 -7.48
N GLY A 75 5.07 1.12 -8.28
CA GLY A 75 5.93 1.43 -9.42
C GLY A 75 5.84 0.35 -10.49
N GLU A 76 6.41 0.65 -11.66
CA GLU A 76 6.51 -0.28 -12.79
C GLU A 76 5.17 -0.88 -13.22
N ARG A 77 4.11 -0.08 -13.10
CA ARG A 77 2.83 -0.43 -13.68
C ARG A 77 2.83 -0.06 -15.16
N GLN A 78 2.20 -0.90 -16.00
CA GLN A 78 2.03 -0.61 -17.43
C GLN A 78 1.20 0.66 -17.67
N ASP A 79 0.49 1.16 -16.64
CA ASP A 79 -0.35 2.35 -16.61
C ASP A 79 0.26 3.44 -15.70
N ALA A 80 1.49 3.91 -16.01
CA ALA A 80 2.30 4.80 -15.16
C ALA A 80 1.57 6.03 -14.57
N ASP A 81 0.55 6.55 -15.26
CA ASP A 81 -0.32 7.65 -14.82
C ASP A 81 -1.13 7.34 -13.55
N TYR A 82 -1.28 6.05 -13.18
CA TYR A 82 -2.06 5.59 -12.04
C TYR A 82 -1.21 5.06 -10.89
N THR A 83 0.05 5.47 -10.82
CA THR A 83 0.93 5.13 -9.70
C THR A 83 0.27 5.50 -8.36
N GLN A 84 -0.12 4.49 -7.59
CA GLN A 84 -0.75 4.68 -6.28
C GLN A 84 0.31 4.88 -5.21
N TYR A 85 0.06 5.79 -4.29
CA TYR A 85 0.84 5.96 -3.08
C TYR A 85 -0.11 6.37 -1.95
N GLY A 86 0.37 6.27 -0.71
CA GLY A 86 -0.43 6.60 0.44
C GLY A 86 0.23 6.21 1.75
N GLU A 87 -0.60 6.10 2.77
CA GLU A 87 -0.17 5.87 4.15
C GLU A 87 -0.38 4.40 4.52
N VAL A 88 0.40 3.96 5.50
CA VAL A 88 0.28 2.62 6.08
C VAL A 88 -0.16 2.75 7.54
N ALA A 89 -1.34 2.23 7.85
CA ALA A 89 -1.84 2.13 9.22
C ALA A 89 -1.56 0.75 9.80
N VAL A 90 -1.06 0.71 11.03
CA VAL A 90 -0.72 -0.51 11.75
C VAL A 90 -1.32 -0.43 13.16
N PRO A 91 -2.64 -0.64 13.30
CA PRO A 91 -3.25 -0.66 14.61
C PRO A 91 -2.71 -1.82 15.46
N ASN A 92 -2.60 -1.59 16.76
CA ASN A 92 -2.06 -2.57 17.70
C ASN A 92 -2.99 -3.77 17.90
N GLU A 93 -4.30 -3.59 17.65
CA GLU A 93 -5.34 -4.54 18.05
C GLU A 93 -5.74 -5.55 16.96
N SER A 94 -5.45 -5.30 15.67
CA SER A 94 -6.06 -6.09 14.60
C SER A 94 -5.17 -7.15 13.95
N GLY A 95 -3.85 -7.20 14.21
CA GLY A 95 -2.96 -8.15 13.53
C GLY A 95 -2.84 -7.95 12.00
N PHE A 96 -3.52 -6.93 11.46
CA PHE A 96 -3.51 -6.53 10.06
C PHE A 96 -2.81 -5.18 9.88
N VAL A 97 -2.43 -4.93 8.63
CA VAL A 97 -1.80 -3.72 8.11
C VAL A 97 -2.71 -3.18 7.01
N TYR A 98 -2.93 -1.87 7.00
CA TYR A 98 -3.79 -1.21 6.04
C TYR A 98 -2.95 -0.27 5.18
N LEU A 99 -3.01 -0.41 3.86
CA LEU A 99 -2.43 0.55 2.93
C LEU A 99 -3.60 1.35 2.34
N VAL A 100 -3.60 2.66 2.60
CA VAL A 100 -4.71 3.55 2.22
C VAL A 100 -4.20 4.61 1.26
N THR A 101 -4.78 4.63 0.06
CA THR A 101 -4.67 5.77 -0.85
C THR A 101 -5.94 6.60 -0.75
N ASN A 102 -5.79 7.91 -0.57
CA ASN A 102 -6.87 8.88 -0.72
C ASN A 102 -6.43 9.97 -1.70
N ARG A 103 -7.00 9.96 -2.92
CA ARG A 103 -6.70 10.95 -3.97
C ARG A 103 -8.01 11.53 -4.48
N HIS A 104 -8.16 12.85 -4.34
CA HIS A 104 -9.39 13.55 -4.72
C HIS A 104 -10.67 12.96 -4.09
N GLY A 105 -10.57 12.42 -2.87
CA GLY A 105 -11.68 11.75 -2.17
C GLY A 105 -11.91 10.29 -2.61
N GLN A 106 -11.24 9.81 -3.66
CA GLN A 106 -11.28 8.42 -4.05
C GLN A 106 -10.36 7.59 -3.16
N HIS A 107 -10.93 6.55 -2.56
CA HIS A 107 -10.23 5.65 -1.68
C HIS A 107 -9.89 4.33 -2.36
N ARG A 108 -8.69 3.85 -2.09
CA ARG A 108 -8.29 2.46 -2.26
C ARG A 108 -7.73 1.97 -0.94
N VAL A 109 -8.21 0.82 -0.50
CA VAL A 109 -7.77 0.21 0.76
C VAL A 109 -7.26 -1.20 0.47
N ILE A 110 -6.10 -1.52 1.00
CA ILE A 110 -5.59 -2.88 1.06
C ILE A 110 -5.48 -3.26 2.52
N THR A 111 -6.09 -4.38 2.90
CA THR A 111 -5.97 -4.96 4.24
C THR A 111 -5.22 -6.27 4.11
N VAL A 112 -4.03 -6.36 4.69
CA VAL A 112 -3.17 -7.56 4.65
C VAL A 112 -2.70 -7.95 6.03
N SER A 113 -2.41 -9.24 6.24
CA SER A 113 -1.81 -9.72 7.48
C SER A 113 -0.49 -9.00 7.77
N ARG A 114 -0.07 -8.94 9.03
CA ARG A 114 1.34 -8.64 9.33
C ARG A 114 2.29 -9.63 8.62
N PRO A 115 3.54 -9.23 8.33
CA PRO A 115 4.51 -10.10 7.64
C PRO A 115 4.69 -11.44 8.35
N ARG A 116 4.63 -12.54 7.60
CA ARG A 116 5.03 -13.87 8.09
C ARG A 116 6.56 -13.95 8.24
N ASN A 117 7.08 -15.09 8.71
CA ASN A 117 8.52 -15.31 8.90
C ASN A 117 9.35 -15.04 7.64
N SER A 118 8.84 -15.43 6.47
CA SER A 118 9.45 -15.19 5.16
C SER A 118 9.15 -13.81 4.58
N GLY A 119 8.29 -13.02 5.24
CA GLY A 119 7.99 -11.63 4.94
C GLY A 119 6.74 -11.39 4.07
N GLU A 120 6.07 -12.44 3.60
CA GLU A 120 4.86 -12.27 2.79
C GLU A 120 3.69 -11.75 3.64
N MET A 121 2.85 -10.95 3.01
CA MET A 121 1.59 -10.47 3.56
C MET A 121 0.45 -10.83 2.60
N TYR A 122 -0.67 -11.30 3.15
CA TYR A 122 -1.82 -11.79 2.37
C TYR A 122 -3.09 -11.10 2.83
N GLY A 123 -4.00 -10.81 1.91
CA GLY A 123 -5.29 -10.25 2.26
C GLY A 123 -6.11 -9.82 1.06
N ILE A 124 -6.78 -8.67 1.19
CA ILE A 124 -7.77 -8.17 0.24
C ILE A 124 -7.47 -6.73 -0.17
N ILE A 125 -7.70 -6.41 -1.44
CA ILE A 125 -7.76 -5.05 -1.96
C ILE A 125 -9.23 -4.70 -2.23
N THR A 126 -9.66 -3.51 -1.81
CA THR A 126 -10.90 -2.87 -2.22
C THR A 126 -10.58 -1.58 -2.97
N THR A 127 -11.09 -1.46 -4.19
CA THR A 127 -10.77 -0.35 -5.10
C THR A 127 -11.90 -0.12 -6.08
N LEU A 128 -11.79 0.93 -6.89
CA LEU A 128 -12.62 1.14 -8.06
C LEU A 128 -11.90 0.62 -9.31
N LEU A 129 -12.64 -0.08 -10.16
CA LEU A 129 -12.23 -0.49 -11.50
C LEU A 129 -12.87 0.46 -12.52
N ALA A 130 -12.05 1.03 -13.42
CA ALA A 130 -12.56 1.72 -14.59
C ALA A 130 -13.21 0.70 -15.55
N GLY A 131 -14.53 0.80 -15.70
CA GLY A 131 -15.31 -0.03 -16.61
C GLY A 131 -15.40 0.57 -18.01
N ARG A 132 -16.36 0.10 -18.81
CA ARG A 132 -16.70 0.75 -20.09
C ARG A 132 -17.37 2.10 -19.80
N GLY A 133 -16.94 3.15 -20.51
CA GLY A 133 -17.44 4.51 -20.31
C GLY A 133 -16.84 5.18 -19.06
N SER A 134 -17.55 6.17 -18.49
CA SER A 134 -17.09 6.93 -17.31
C SER A 134 -17.47 6.29 -15.98
N LEU A 135 -17.90 5.03 -15.97
CA LEU A 135 -18.37 4.35 -14.76
C LEU A 135 -17.21 3.67 -14.03
N LEU A 136 -17.12 3.96 -12.73
CA LEU A 136 -16.25 3.28 -11.79
C LEU A 136 -17.06 2.23 -11.03
N THR A 137 -16.61 0.97 -11.09
CA THR A 137 -17.28 -0.13 -10.39
C THR A 137 -16.47 -0.53 -9.16
N PRO A 138 -17.09 -0.59 -7.96
CA PRO A 138 -16.44 -1.15 -6.79
C PRO A 138 -16.04 -2.61 -7.01
N VAL A 139 -14.79 -2.94 -6.70
CA VAL A 139 -14.26 -4.30 -6.79
C VAL A 139 -13.46 -4.65 -5.54
N ALA A 140 -13.52 -5.92 -5.17
CA ALA A 140 -12.68 -6.51 -4.15
C ALA A 140 -11.96 -7.74 -4.72
N ALA A 141 -10.70 -7.93 -4.38
CA ALA A 141 -9.92 -9.07 -4.87
C ALA A 141 -8.85 -9.51 -3.88
N PRO A 142 -8.44 -10.78 -3.92
CA PRO A 142 -7.27 -11.23 -3.17
C PRO A 142 -6.01 -10.51 -3.64
N ILE A 143 -5.11 -10.25 -2.71
CA ILE A 143 -3.82 -9.59 -2.95
C ILE A 143 -2.74 -10.19 -2.04
N ALA A 144 -1.52 -10.30 -2.56
CA ALA A 144 -0.37 -10.73 -1.80
C ALA A 144 0.83 -9.83 -2.07
N PHE A 145 1.62 -9.59 -1.02
CA PHE A 145 2.88 -8.86 -1.05
C PHE A 145 4.00 -9.86 -0.82
N LEU A 146 4.83 -10.06 -1.83
CA LEU A 146 5.95 -10.99 -1.78
C LEU A 146 7.23 -10.19 -1.67
N PRO A 147 8.07 -10.36 -0.63
CA PRO A 147 9.35 -9.66 -0.56
C PRO A 147 10.13 -9.88 -1.85
N ILE A 148 10.65 -8.82 -2.46
CA ILE A 148 11.26 -8.90 -3.81
C ILE A 148 12.40 -9.91 -3.87
N LYS A 149 13.14 -10.07 -2.76
CA LYS A 149 14.22 -11.05 -2.60
C LYS A 149 13.75 -12.52 -2.70
N ASN A 150 12.46 -12.80 -2.50
CA ASN A 150 11.87 -14.14 -2.56
C ASN A 150 11.38 -14.48 -3.99
N VAL A 151 11.39 -13.52 -4.93
CA VAL A 151 10.91 -13.70 -6.31
C VAL A 151 12.08 -13.48 -7.29
N PRO A 152 12.79 -14.54 -7.70
CA PRO A 152 13.89 -14.41 -8.66
C PRO A 152 13.34 -13.97 -10.03
N LYS A 153 13.88 -12.88 -10.60
CA LYS A 153 13.49 -12.35 -11.92
C LYS A 153 11.96 -12.16 -12.07
N PRO A 154 11.36 -11.25 -11.30
CA PRO A 154 9.91 -11.08 -11.26
C PRO A 154 9.38 -10.59 -12.62
N SER A 155 8.35 -11.27 -13.15
CA SER A 155 7.54 -10.72 -14.24
C SER A 155 6.57 -9.69 -13.68
N LEU A 156 6.46 -8.53 -14.35
CA LEU A 156 5.61 -7.40 -13.96
C LEU A 156 4.56 -7.08 -15.03
N GLY A 157 3.52 -6.36 -14.63
CA GLY A 157 2.35 -6.08 -15.45
C GLY A 157 1.42 -7.28 -15.51
N ARG A 158 0.84 -7.52 -16.70
CA ARG A 158 -0.04 -8.67 -16.91
C ARG A 158 0.78 -9.93 -17.14
N VAL A 159 0.48 -10.97 -16.38
CA VAL A 159 1.18 -12.25 -16.36
C VAL A 159 0.18 -13.35 -16.72
N SER A 160 0.32 -13.90 -17.91
CA SER A 160 -0.49 -14.99 -18.47
C SER A 160 0.09 -16.36 -18.10
N ALA A 161 -0.63 -17.44 -18.42
CA ALA A 161 -0.30 -18.80 -17.97
C ALA A 161 1.02 -19.36 -18.53
N ASP A 162 1.53 -18.79 -19.61
CA ASP A 162 2.78 -19.11 -20.27
C ASP A 162 4.01 -18.41 -19.66
N ASP A 163 3.82 -17.45 -18.75
CA ASP A 163 4.90 -16.74 -18.08
C ASP A 163 5.52 -17.59 -16.94
N ALA A 164 6.85 -17.52 -16.80
CA ALA A 164 7.61 -18.29 -15.81
C ALA A 164 7.21 -17.99 -14.34
N SER A 165 6.75 -16.77 -14.06
CA SER A 165 6.31 -16.34 -12.72
C SER A 165 4.86 -16.72 -12.42
N TYR A 166 4.08 -17.14 -13.42
CA TYR A 166 2.63 -17.33 -13.29
C TYR A 166 2.27 -18.35 -12.21
N ALA A 167 2.89 -19.54 -12.25
CA ALA A 167 2.60 -20.61 -11.30
C ALA A 167 2.87 -20.19 -9.85
N LEU A 168 4.00 -19.49 -9.64
CA LEU A 168 4.37 -18.95 -8.33
C LEU A 168 3.33 -17.93 -7.83
N TYR A 169 2.96 -16.96 -8.68
CA TYR A 169 2.00 -15.93 -8.28
C TYR A 169 0.61 -16.51 -8.00
N ARG A 170 0.15 -17.47 -8.81
CA ARG A 170 -1.13 -18.14 -8.61
C ARG A 170 -1.17 -18.93 -7.30
N GLU A 171 -0.09 -19.59 -6.93
CA GLU A 171 0.00 -20.28 -5.64
C GLU A 171 -0.09 -19.29 -4.47
N HIS A 172 0.58 -18.15 -4.53
CA HIS A 172 0.46 -17.12 -3.49
C HIS A 172 -0.95 -16.53 -3.40
N LEU A 173 -1.63 -16.32 -4.54
CA LEU A 173 -3.01 -15.87 -4.53
C LEU A 173 -3.97 -16.92 -3.97
N ARG A 174 -3.74 -18.20 -4.23
CA ARG A 174 -4.55 -19.28 -3.64
C ARG A 174 -4.48 -19.28 -2.11
N ARG A 175 -3.31 -19.00 -1.52
CA ARG A 175 -3.13 -18.89 -0.06
C ARG A 175 -3.89 -17.74 0.61
N THR A 176 -4.49 -16.83 -0.15
CA THR A 176 -5.32 -15.74 0.40
C THR A 176 -6.76 -16.17 0.68
N ILE A 177 -7.19 -17.30 0.10
CA ILE A 177 -8.58 -17.80 0.17
C ILE A 177 -8.71 -19.12 0.92
N ASP A 178 -7.58 -19.76 1.27
CA ASP A 178 -7.51 -21.00 2.07
C ASP A 178 -7.21 -20.67 3.54
#